data_AF-A0A158PGH3-F1
#
_entry.id   AF-A0A158PGH3-F1
#
_cell.length_a   1.000
_cell.length_b   1.000
_cell.length_c   1.000
_cell.angle_alpha   90.00
_cell.angle_beta   90.00
_cell.angle_gamma   90.00
#
_symmetry.space_group_name_H-M   'P 1'
#
loop_
_entity.id
_entity.type
_entity.pdbx_description
1 polymer ?
#
loop_
_entity_poly.entity_id
_entity_poly.type
_entity_poly.pdbx_seq_one_letter_code
_entity_poly.pdbx_strand_id
1 'polypeptide(L)'
;MGRTESACRLKLLRADVPSEQLPGGCSATDLLPAVNVKEKIEVNDESRLVQKRKTIYPEWEKCWDTAVTEGRILQIVLMHSQTPVVEATMQLEVSC
;
A
#
# COMPACT_ATOMS: atom_id res chain seq x y z
N MET A 1 -23.59 15.38 -1.48
CA MET A 1 -22.78 15.41 -0.24
C MET A 1 -21.34 15.14 -0.63
N GLY A 2 -20.43 16.09 -0.42
CA GLY A 2 -19.02 15.89 -0.73
C GLY A 2 -18.47 14.81 0.20
N ARG A 3 -17.99 13.70 -0.37
CA ARG A 3 -17.34 12.62 0.38
C ARG A 3 -16.15 13.25 1.09
N THR A 4 -16.15 13.28 2.42
CA THR A 4 -15.03 13.78 3.21
C THR A 4 -13.82 12.89 2.91
N GLU A 5 -12.93 13.38 2.07
CA GLU A 5 -11.68 12.70 1.79
C GLU A 5 -10.78 12.92 3.01
N SER A 6 -10.76 11.95 3.92
CA SER A 6 -9.85 11.97 5.06
C SER A 6 -8.44 11.77 4.54
N ALA A 7 -7.70 12.87 4.40
CA ALA A 7 -6.27 12.84 4.15
C ALA A 7 -5.56 12.29 5.40
N CYS A 8 -4.85 11.18 5.24
CA CYS A 8 -4.00 10.59 6.26
C CYS A 8 -2.54 10.93 5.95
N ARG A 9 -1.81 11.35 6.98
CA ARG A 9 -0.35 11.44 6.94
C ARG A 9 0.23 10.14 7.44
N LEU A 10 0.92 9.41 6.57
CA LEU A 10 1.49 8.11 6.87
C LEU A 10 3.01 8.19 6.90
N LYS A 11 3.63 7.29 7.67
CA LYS A 11 5.09 7.08 7.73
C LYS A 11 5.36 5.60 7.90
N LEU A 12 6.15 4.99 7.00
CA LEU A 12 6.62 3.63 7.16
C LEU A 12 7.89 3.67 8.01
N LEU A 13 7.93 2.92 9.10
CA LEU A 13 9.06 2.95 10.03
C LEU A 13 10.14 1.95 9.63
N ARG A 14 9.76 0.69 9.45
CA ARG A 14 10.65 -0.40 9.09
C ARG A 14 9.86 -1.57 8.51
N ALA A 15 10.55 -2.42 7.79
CA ALA A 15 10.07 -3.76 7.47
C ALA A 15 10.26 -4.67 8.68
N ASP A 16 9.26 -5.49 8.98
CA ASP A 16 9.34 -6.59 9.94
C ASP A 16 8.91 -7.86 9.22
N VAL A 17 9.87 -8.51 8.57
CA VAL A 17 9.67 -9.68 7.70
C VAL A 17 10.53 -10.82 8.23
N PRO A 18 9.93 -11.99 8.54
CA PRO A 18 10.68 -13.17 8.98
C PRO A 18 11.76 -13.57 7.97
N SER A 19 12.91 -14.02 8.46
CA SER A 19 14.07 -14.40 7.63
C SER A 19 13.74 -15.47 6.59
N GLU A 20 12.78 -16.34 6.87
CA GLU A 20 12.39 -17.45 5.99
C GLU A 20 11.63 -16.97 4.74
N GLN A 21 11.08 -15.75 4.79
CA GLN A 21 10.37 -15.11 3.68
C GLN A 21 11.28 -14.20 2.85
N LEU A 22 12.49 -13.92 3.34
CA LEU A 22 13.44 -13.07 2.63
C LEU A 22 14.16 -13.87 1.53
N PRO A 23 14.46 -13.24 0.39
CA PRO A 23 15.38 -13.80 -0.59
C PRO A 23 16.75 -14.11 0.03
N GLY A 24 17.46 -15.09 -0.51
CA GLY A 24 18.80 -15.45 -0.02
C GLY A 24 19.76 -14.26 -0.02
N GLY A 25 20.41 -14.01 1.12
CA GLY A 25 21.37 -12.90 1.29
C GLY A 25 20.74 -11.51 1.40
N CYS A 26 19.41 -11.41 1.41
CA CYS A 26 18.66 -10.18 1.63
C CYS A 26 18.30 -10.05 3.12
N SER A 27 18.46 -8.84 3.66
CA SER A 27 17.95 -8.45 4.97
C SER A 27 16.69 -7.60 4.83
N ALA A 28 15.88 -7.51 5.89
CA ALA A 28 14.67 -6.67 5.88
C ALA A 28 14.96 -5.20 5.56
N THR A 29 16.17 -4.70 5.87
CA THR A 29 16.60 -3.32 5.57
C THR A 29 16.93 -3.09 4.09
N ASP A 30 17.14 -4.15 3.31
CA ASP A 30 17.36 -4.05 1.86
C ASP A 30 16.04 -3.91 1.08
N LEU A 31 14.89 -4.04 1.77
CA LEU A 31 13.58 -3.93 1.16
C LEU A 31 13.16 -2.47 1.00
N LEU A 32 12.64 -2.15 -0.18
CA LEU A 32 12.10 -0.85 -0.54
C LEU A 32 10.58 -0.92 -0.68
N PRO A 33 9.83 0.01 -0.08
CA PRO A 33 8.38 0.00 -0.18
C PRO A 33 7.92 0.58 -1.53
N ALA A 34 6.92 -0.09 -2.11
CA ALA A 34 6.16 0.37 -3.26
C ALA A 34 4.68 0.39 -2.87
N VAL A 35 4.05 1.56 -2.93
CA VAL A 35 2.66 1.76 -2.50
C VAL A 35 1.78 1.99 -3.71
N ASN A 36 0.86 1.07 -3.93
CA ASN A 36 -0.17 1.15 -4.96
C ASN A 36 -1.48 1.62 -4.32
N VAL A 37 -2.04 2.71 -4.86
CA VAL A 37 -3.36 3.18 -4.46
C VAL A 37 -4.37 2.68 -5.49
N LYS A 38 -5.28 1.81 -5.06
CA LYS A 38 -6.32 1.22 -5.93
C LYS A 38 -7.71 1.64 -5.49
N GLU A 39 -8.57 1.90 -6.45
CA GLU A 39 -9.96 2.29 -6.22
C GLU A 39 -10.90 1.19 -6.72
N LYS A 40 -11.89 0.86 -5.90
CA LYS A 40 -13.02 0.01 -6.27
C LYS A 40 -13.84 0.75 -7.32
N ILE A 41 -14.10 0.07 -8.43
CA ILE A 41 -15.04 0.48 -9.45
C ILE A 41 -15.99 -0.66 -9.74
N GLU A 42 -17.19 -0.33 -10.16
CA GLU A 42 -18.20 -1.28 -10.61
C GLU A 42 -18.22 -1.29 -12.13
N VAL A 43 -18.14 -2.49 -12.72
CA VAL A 43 -18.26 -2.69 -14.16
C VAL A 43 -19.09 -3.94 -14.39
N ASN A 44 -20.21 -3.80 -15.11
CA ASN A 44 -21.15 -4.89 -15.38
C ASN A 44 -21.58 -5.63 -14.10
N ASP A 45 -21.94 -4.88 -13.06
CA ASP A 45 -22.31 -5.39 -11.73
C ASP A 45 -21.19 -6.14 -10.96
N GLU A 46 -19.97 -6.18 -11.51
CA GLU A 46 -18.79 -6.74 -10.85
C GLU A 46 -17.92 -5.65 -10.22
N SER A 47 -17.50 -5.90 -8.97
CA SER A 47 -16.59 -5.03 -8.24
C SER A 47 -15.13 -5.38 -8.55
N ARG A 48 -14.35 -4.38 -8.98
CA ARG A 48 -12.90 -4.55 -9.27
C ARG A 48 -12.06 -3.40 -8.71
N LEU A 49 -10.80 -3.68 -8.37
CA LEU A 49 -9.83 -2.68 -7.92
C LEU A 49 -8.96 -2.22 -9.09
N VAL A 50 -8.89 -0.91 -9.32
CA VAL A 50 -8.09 -0.31 -10.39
C VAL A 50 -7.12 0.72 -9.83
N GLN A 51 -5.86 0.59 -10.24
CA GLN A 51 -4.82 1.57 -9.96
C GLN A 51 -4.84 2.66 -11.05
N LYS A 52 -5.40 3.82 -10.74
CA LYS A 52 -5.42 4.97 -11.68
C LYS A 52 -4.17 5.84 -11.60
N ARG A 53 -3.44 5.77 -10.47
CA ARG A 53 -2.27 6.61 -10.18
C ARG A 53 -0.98 5.78 -10.24
N LYS A 54 0.14 6.43 -10.53
CA LYS A 54 1.46 5.80 -10.47
C LYS A 54 1.74 5.26 -9.07
N THR A 55 2.51 4.17 -9.00
CA THR A 55 3.07 3.65 -7.74
C THR A 55 3.87 4.73 -7.04
N ILE A 56 3.69 4.84 -5.74
CA ILE A 56 4.42 5.75 -4.87
C ILE A 56 5.56 4.96 -4.23
N TYR A 57 6.77 5.52 -4.21
CA TYR A 57 7.94 4.91 -3.58
C TYR A 57 8.35 5.77 -2.38
N PRO A 58 7.70 5.62 -1.23
CA PRO A 58 8.03 6.40 -0.06
C PRO A 58 9.40 6.00 0.48
N GLU A 59 10.14 6.96 1.03
CA GLU A 59 11.32 6.64 1.82
C GLU A 59 10.90 6.20 3.23
N TRP A 60 11.68 5.30 3.84
CA TRP A 60 11.53 4.97 5.24
C TRP A 60 11.65 6.21 6.12
N GLU A 61 10.88 6.24 7.20
CA GLU A 61 10.83 7.31 8.19
C GLU A 61 10.45 8.71 7.67
N LYS A 62 10.07 8.86 6.39
CA LYS A 62 9.52 10.08 5.83
C LYS A 62 8.00 10.02 5.75
N CYS A 63 7.36 11.14 6.04
CA CYS A 63 5.92 11.27 5.94
C CYS A 63 5.49 11.49 4.48
N TRP A 64 4.37 10.88 4.09
CA TRP A 64 3.64 11.26 2.88
C TRP A 64 2.15 11.33 3.18
N ASP A 65 1.45 12.16 2.42
CA ASP A 65 0.01 12.35 2.55
C ASP A 65 -0.71 11.51 1.49
N THR A 66 -1.74 10.81 1.91
CA THR A 66 -2.59 10.00 1.04
C THR A 66 -3.99 9.91 1.62
N ALA A 67 -4.98 9.78 0.76
CA ALA A 67 -6.36 9.77 1.20
C ALA A 67 -6.86 8.34 1.42
N VAL A 68 -7.42 8.11 2.61
CA VAL A 68 -8.03 6.83 3.01
C VAL A 68 -9.54 7.03 2.99
N THR A 69 -10.18 6.47 1.96
CA THR A 69 -11.62 6.57 1.74
C THR A 69 -12.20 5.18 1.46
N GLU A 70 -13.48 5.01 1.73
CA GLU A 70 -14.15 3.73 1.50
C GLU A 70 -14.04 3.31 0.01
N GLY A 71 -13.83 2.01 -0.20
CA GLY A 71 -13.59 1.46 -1.54
C GLY A 71 -12.22 1.80 -2.11
N ARG A 72 -11.32 2.47 -1.38
CA ARG A 72 -9.92 2.63 -1.75
C ARG A 72 -9.04 1.75 -0.87
N ILE A 73 -8.06 1.11 -1.48
CA ILE A 73 -7.02 0.36 -0.76
C ILE A 73 -5.65 0.97 -1.01
N LEU A 74 -4.79 0.85 0.01
CA LEU A 74 -3.35 1.04 -0.11
C LEU A 74 -2.71 -0.33 -0.02
N GLN A 75 -2.19 -0.81 -1.16
CA GLN A 75 -1.38 -2.02 -1.21
C GLN A 75 0.08 -1.60 -1.07
N ILE A 76 0.71 -1.99 0.03
CA ILE A 76 2.12 -1.76 0.33
C ILE A 76 2.86 -3.04 -0.02
N VAL A 77 3.77 -2.97 -0.98
CA VAL A 77 4.60 -4.09 -1.42
C VAL A 77 6.04 -3.80 -1.02
N LEU A 78 6.67 -4.72 -0.31
CA LEU A 78 8.10 -4.65 -0.05
C LEU A 78 8.84 -5.35 -1.19
N MET A 79 9.72 -4.60 -1.85
CA MET A 79 10.45 -5.03 -3.03
C MET A 79 11.92 -5.23 -2.68
N HIS A 80 12.53 -6.28 -3.21
CA HIS A 80 13.98 -6.40 -3.29
C HIS A 80 14.39 -6.26 -4.77
N SER A 81 15.11 -5.20 -5.10
CA SER A 81 15.29 -4.78 -6.50
C SER A 81 13.93 -4.65 -7.22
N GLN A 82 13.64 -5.52 -8.20
CA GLN A 82 12.40 -5.52 -8.97
C GLN A 82 11.45 -6.66 -8.59
N THR A 83 11.79 -7.43 -7.55
CA THR A 83 11.04 -8.62 -7.13
C THR A 83 10.20 -8.30 -5.90
N PRO A 84 8.88 -8.52 -5.94
CA PRO A 84 8.04 -8.39 -4.76
C PRO A 84 8.36 -9.52 -3.77
N VAL A 85 8.55 -9.17 -2.50
CA VAL A 85 8.89 -10.11 -1.42
C VAL A 85 7.67 -10.40 -0.58
N VAL A 86 7.03 -9.36 -0.04
CA VAL A 86 5.80 -9.46 0.75
C VAL A 86 4.89 -8.27 0.46
N GLU A 87 3.60 -8.42 0.75
CA GLU A 87 2.63 -7.33 0.64
C GLU A 87 1.71 -7.24 1.85
N ALA A 88 1.23 -6.03 2.10
CA ALA A 88 0.20 -5.72 3.07
C ALA A 88 -0.85 -4.82 2.43
N THR A 89 -2.12 -4.98 2.81
CA THR A 89 -3.22 -4.13 2.34
C THR A 89 -3.82 -3.39 3.51
N MET A 90 -3.94 -2.06 3.36
CA MET A 90 -4.67 -1.20 4.27
C MET A 90 -5.91 -0.66 3.57
N GLN A 91 -7.06 -0.74 4.26
CA GLN A 91 -8.33 -0.21 3.77
C GLN A 91 -9.13 0.38 4.92
N LEU A 92 -10.02 1.32 4.61
CA LEU A 92 -10.97 1.82 5.60
C LEU A 92 -11.99 0.71 5.90
N GLU A 93 -12.02 0.25 7.15
CA GLU A 93 -13.12 -0.56 7.66
C GLU A 93 -14.23 0.36 8.15
N VAL A 94 -15.42 0.19 7.61
CA VAL A 94 -16.61 0.93 8.04
C VAL A 94 -17.38 -0.01 8.97
N SER A 95 -17.36 0.28 10.27
CA SER A 95 -18.17 -0.47 11.24
C SER A 95 -19.63 -0.08 11.07
N CYS A 96 -20.50 -1.05 10.78
CA CYS A 96 -21.95 -0.88 10.69
C CYS A 96 -22.58 -0.68 12.07
#